data_AF-A0AAP3EPV7-F1
#
_entry.id   AF-A0AAP3EPV7-F1
#
_cell.length_a   1.000
_cell.length_b   1.000
_cell.length_c   1.000
_cell.angle_alpha   90.00
_cell.angle_beta   90.00
_cell.angle_gamma   90.00
#
_symmetry.space_group_name_H-M   'P 1'
#
loop_
_entity.id
_entity.type
_entity.pdbx_description
1 polymer ?
#
loop_
_entity_poly.entity_id
_entity_poly.type
_entity_poly.pdbx_seq_one_letter_code
_entity_poly.pdbx_strand_id
1 'polypeptide(L)'
;SALWAEKQSQIKAGELTVEEFIKENDEYVQGLIDELDRNGISISSNATPCPVCNNGFLRKRKGQNGFFWGCSCYPECKTTFPDKDGKPDMEAKSRSEGS
;
A
#
# COMPACT_ATOMS: atom_id res chain seq x y z
N SER A 1 -4.21 -22.91 -3.59
CA SER A 1 -5.56 -22.97 -2.98
C SER A 1 -6.32 -24.14 -3.58
N ALA A 2 -7.03 -24.93 -2.78
CA ALA A 2 -7.67 -26.19 -3.18
C ALA A 2 -8.68 -26.03 -4.34
N LEU A 3 -9.40 -24.90 -4.40
CA LEU A 3 -10.37 -24.59 -5.45
C LEU A 3 -9.74 -24.55 -6.87
N TRP A 4 -8.50 -24.06 -6.99
CA TRP A 4 -7.80 -24.00 -8.28
C TRP A 4 -7.37 -25.39 -8.75
N ALA A 5 -6.99 -26.28 -7.83
CA ALA A 5 -6.63 -27.65 -8.15
C ALA A 5 -7.85 -28.46 -8.63
N GLU A 6 -9.02 -28.21 -8.05
CA GLU A 6 -10.29 -28.83 -8.45
C GLU A 6 -10.74 -28.41 -9.85
N LYS A 7 -10.75 -27.09 -10.13
CA LYS A 7 -11.07 -26.55 -11.47
C LYS A 7 -10.12 -27.07 -12.55
N GLN A 8 -8.83 -27.21 -12.25
CA GLN A 8 -7.85 -27.83 -13.16
C GLN A 8 -8.16 -29.30 -13.45
N SER A 9 -8.69 -30.05 -12.49
CA SER A 9 -9.07 -31.45 -12.70
C SER A 9 -10.29 -31.56 -13.62
N GLN A 10 -11.28 -30.69 -13.45
CA GLN A 10 -12.49 -30.64 -14.30
C GLN A 10 -12.14 -30.28 -15.75
N ILE A 11 -11.22 -29.33 -15.95
CA ILE A 11 -10.71 -28.98 -17.29
C ILE A 11 -10.00 -30.17 -17.93
N LYS A 12 -9.16 -30.89 -17.19
CA LYS A 12 -8.49 -32.10 -17.69
C LYS A 12 -9.47 -33.24 -18.02
N ALA A 13 -10.58 -33.33 -17.29
CA ALA A 13 -11.64 -34.30 -17.52
C ALA A 13 -12.58 -33.91 -18.69
N GLY A 14 -12.48 -32.68 -19.21
CA GLY A 14 -13.37 -32.16 -20.24
C GLY A 14 -14.76 -31.78 -19.73
N GLU A 15 -14.93 -31.74 -18.40
CA GLU A 15 -16.19 -31.39 -17.73
C GLU A 15 -16.39 -29.87 -17.62
N LEU A 16 -15.31 -29.11 -17.81
CA LEU A 16 -15.30 -27.66 -17.83
C LEU A 16 -14.39 -27.19 -18.96
N THR A 17 -14.88 -26.32 -19.83
CA THR A 17 -14.03 -25.72 -20.86
C THR A 17 -13.19 -24.58 -20.29
N VAL A 18 -12.11 -24.24 -20.98
CA VAL A 18 -11.28 -23.08 -20.61
C VAL A 18 -12.09 -21.79 -20.77
N GLU A 19 -12.95 -21.73 -21.78
CA GLU A 19 -13.83 -20.59 -22.07
C GLU A 19 -14.85 -20.37 -20.95
N GLU A 20 -15.50 -21.43 -20.47
CA GLU A 20 -16.43 -21.37 -19.33
C GLU A 20 -15.69 -20.96 -18.04
N PHE A 21 -14.50 -21.50 -17.81
CA PHE A 21 -13.67 -21.09 -16.68
C PHE A 21 -13.31 -19.59 -16.74
N ILE A 22 -12.86 -19.10 -17.89
CA ILE A 22 -12.53 -17.67 -18.05
C ILE A 22 -13.76 -16.80 -17.79
N LYS A 23 -14.92 -17.20 -18.32
CA LYS A 23 -16.18 -16.49 -18.09
C LYS A 23 -16.55 -16.43 -16.62
N GLU A 24 -16.45 -17.53 -15.89
CA GLU A 24 -16.71 -17.55 -14.43
C GLU A 24 -15.77 -16.61 -13.66
N ASN A 25 -14.49 -16.56 -14.05
CA ASN A 25 -13.53 -15.66 -13.41
C ASN A 25 -13.86 -14.19 -13.72
N ASP A 26 -14.25 -13.90 -14.97
CA ASP A 26 -14.60 -12.55 -15.40
C ASP A 26 -15.84 -12.04 -14.65
N GLU A 27 -16.89 -12.86 -14.53
CA GLU A 27 -18.09 -12.54 -13.74
C GLU A 27 -17.76 -12.31 -12.26
N TYR A 28 -16.87 -13.13 -11.69
CA TYR A 28 -16.43 -12.96 -10.31
C TYR A 28 -15.65 -11.65 -10.10
N VAL A 29 -14.70 -11.36 -10.99
CA VAL A 29 -13.90 -10.12 -10.92
C VAL A 29 -14.79 -8.89 -11.13
N GLN A 30 -15.73 -8.94 -12.07
CA GLN A 30 -16.68 -7.86 -12.29
C GLN A 30 -17.52 -7.59 -11.03
N GLY A 31 -18.00 -8.63 -10.34
CA GLY A 31 -18.74 -8.49 -9.09
C GLY A 31 -17.92 -7.82 -7.98
N LEU A 32 -16.62 -8.13 -7.90
CA LEU A 32 -15.71 -7.45 -6.96
C LEU A 32 -15.53 -5.98 -7.32
N ILE A 33 -15.37 -5.64 -8.60
CA ILE A 33 -15.24 -4.25 -9.06
C ILE A 33 -16.50 -3.45 -8.68
N ASP A 34 -17.68 -4.00 -8.97
CA ASP A 34 -18.95 -3.34 -8.65
C ASP A 34 -19.13 -3.09 -7.14
N GLU A 35 -18.64 -4.01 -6.29
CA GLU A 35 -18.65 -3.83 -4.85
C GLU A 35 -17.70 -2.71 -4.40
N LEU A 36 -16.50 -2.66 -4.97
CA LEU A 36 -15.52 -1.62 -4.67
C LEU A 36 -16.00 -0.23 -5.13
N ASP A 37 -16.67 -0.15 -6.28
CA ASP A 37 -17.26 1.09 -6.78
C ASP A 37 -18.38 1.61 -5.87
N ARG A 38 -19.23 0.71 -5.34
CA ARG A 38 -20.33 1.08 -4.44
C ARG A 38 -19.84 1.52 -3.06
N ASN A 39 -18.90 0.78 -2.49
CA ASN A 39 -18.51 0.93 -1.08
C ASN A 39 -17.27 1.81 -0.88
N GLY A 40 -16.53 2.07 -1.96
CA GLY A 40 -15.26 2.76 -1.92
C GLY A 40 -14.13 1.90 -1.35
N ILE A 41 -12.93 2.05 -1.90
CA ILE A 41 -11.73 1.37 -1.40
C ILE A 41 -11.06 2.25 -0.35
N SER A 42 -11.13 1.86 0.92
CA SER A 42 -10.33 2.49 1.98
C SER A 42 -8.93 1.87 2.01
N ILE A 43 -8.00 2.45 1.24
CA ILE A 43 -6.59 2.07 1.30
C ILE A 43 -5.94 2.75 2.51
N SER A 44 -6.07 2.13 3.70
CA SER A 44 -5.31 2.57 4.87
C SER A 44 -3.88 2.05 4.76
N SER A 45 -2.98 2.87 4.21
CA SER A 45 -1.55 2.59 4.36
C SER A 45 -1.12 2.91 5.80
N ASN A 46 -0.28 2.07 6.41
CA ASN A 46 0.39 2.40 7.68
C ASN A 46 1.41 3.55 7.53
N ALA A 47 1.41 4.24 6.40
CA ALA A 47 2.33 5.30 6.10
C ALA A 47 1.87 6.59 6.79
N THR A 48 2.73 7.13 7.65
CA THR A 48 2.46 8.41 8.31
C THR A 48 2.54 9.54 7.27
N PRO A 49 1.48 10.34 7.06
CA PRO A 49 1.54 11.46 6.13
C PRO A 49 2.59 12.48 6.57
N CYS A 50 3.24 13.13 5.61
CA CYS A 50 4.20 14.19 5.89
C CYS A 50 3.44 15.46 6.32
N PRO A 51 3.62 15.96 7.55
CA PRO A 51 2.86 17.12 8.06
C PRO A 51 3.28 18.45 7.42
N VAL A 52 4.33 18.45 6.58
CA VAL A 52 4.90 19.68 6.00
C VAL A 52 4.43 19.91 4.57
N CYS A 53 4.47 18.89 3.71
CA CYS A 53 4.06 19.05 2.32
C CYS A 53 2.65 18.54 2.03
N ASN A 54 2.05 17.72 2.91
CA ASN A 54 0.75 17.04 2.71
C ASN A 54 0.60 16.22 1.42
N ASN A 55 1.65 16.13 0.60
CA ASN A 55 1.66 15.44 -0.69
C ASN A 55 2.40 14.10 -0.66
N GLY A 56 3.03 13.76 0.47
CA GLY A 56 3.83 12.56 0.62
C GLY A 56 3.74 11.95 2.00
N PHE A 57 4.49 10.87 2.22
CA PHE A 57 4.50 10.11 3.47
C PHE A 57 5.92 10.03 4.05
N LEU A 58 6.02 9.87 5.35
CA LEU A 58 7.26 9.64 6.06
C LEU A 58 7.70 8.19 5.87
N ARG A 59 8.94 8.00 5.44
CA ARG A 59 9.58 6.70 5.29
C ARG A 59 10.78 6.61 6.23
N LYS A 60 10.87 5.50 6.98
CA LYS A 60 12.05 5.17 7.76
C LYS A 60 13.23 4.89 6.82
N ARG A 61 14.35 5.58 7.05
CA ARG A 61 15.60 5.50 6.30
C ARG A 61 16.75 5.35 7.29
N LYS A 62 17.86 4.75 6.85
CA LYS A 62 19.08 4.62 7.65
C LYS A 62 20.07 5.71 7.21
N GLY A 63 20.48 6.54 8.16
CA GLY A 63 21.53 7.57 7.98
C GLY A 63 22.81 7.20 8.73
N GLN A 64 23.77 8.12 8.74
CA GLN A 64 25.05 7.94 9.44
C GLN A 64 24.87 7.86 10.97
N ASN A 65 23.94 8.64 11.53
CA ASN A 65 23.69 8.74 12.97
C ASN A 65 22.56 7.82 13.47
N GLY A 66 22.14 6.84 12.66
CA GLY A 66 21.02 5.95 12.98
C GLY A 66 19.82 6.12 12.05
N PHE A 67 18.66 5.60 12.47
CA PHE A 67 17.44 5.69 11.67
C PHE A 67 16.78 7.06 11.79
N PHE A 68 16.16 7.51 10.70
CA PHE A 68 15.37 8.72 10.64
C PHE A 68 14.19 8.53 9.68
N TRP A 69 13.19 9.38 9.79
CA TRP A 69 12.01 9.39 8.93
C TRP A 69 12.09 10.57 7.97
N GLY A 70 12.19 10.30 6.67
CA GLY A 70 12.23 11.34 5.63
C GLY A 70 10.99 11.33 4.77
N CYS A 71 10.59 12.50 4.26
CA CYS A 71 9.49 12.58 3.30
C CYS A 71 9.78 11.75 2.02
N SER A 72 8.74 11.13 1.46
CA SER A 72 8.82 10.42 0.19
C SER A 72 9.02 11.35 -1.00
N CYS A 73 8.59 12.62 -0.91
CA CYS A 73 8.73 13.64 -1.94
C CYS A 73 10.10 14.36 -1.90
N TYR A 74 11.16 13.69 -1.45
CA TYR A 74 12.51 14.25 -1.59
C TYR A 74 12.94 14.16 -3.06
N PRO A 75 13.58 15.18 -3.66
CA PRO A 75 14.19 16.38 -3.04
C PRO A 75 13.28 17.58 -2.77
N GLU A 76 12.04 17.58 -3.25
CA GLU A 76 11.08 18.69 -3.17
C GLU A 76 10.67 19.00 -1.72
N CYS A 77 10.56 17.97 -0.88
CA CYS A 77 10.35 18.09 0.56
C CYS A 77 11.52 17.43 1.32
N LYS A 78 12.41 18.25 1.87
CA LYS A 78 13.60 17.81 2.64
C LYS A 78 13.34 17.57 4.12
N THR A 79 12.07 17.54 4.52
CA THR A 79 11.68 17.29 5.91
C THR A 79 12.16 15.92 6.38
N THR A 80 12.78 15.91 7.54
CA THR A 80 13.19 14.71 8.27
C THR A 80 12.76 14.81 9.74
N PHE A 81 12.54 13.66 10.35
CA PHE A 81 12.25 13.49 11.78
C PHE A 81 13.15 12.39 12.33
N PRO A 82 13.64 12.49 13.57
CA PRO A 82 14.36 11.39 14.20
C PRO A 82 13.44 10.18 14.44
N ASP A 83 14.02 8.99 14.48
CA ASP A 83 13.29 7.78 14.89
C ASP A 83 13.25 7.69 16.41
N LYS A 84 12.04 7.61 16.97
CA LYS A 84 11.77 7.31 18.38
C LYS A 84 10.95 6.04 18.45
N ASP A 85 11.59 4.96 18.91
CA ASP A 85 11.01 3.62 19.03
C ASP A 85 10.29 3.13 17.75
N GLY A 86 10.88 3.40 16.58
CA GLY A 86 10.28 2.99 15.31
C GLY A 86 9.15 3.89 14.81
N LYS A 87 9.02 5.12 15.31
CA LYS A 87 8.07 6.14 14.84
C LYS A 87 8.77 7.48 14.61
N PRO A 88 8.25 8.35 13.71
CA PRO A 88 8.77 9.69 13.55
C PRO A 88 8.49 10.54 14.80
N ASP A 89 9.52 11.07 15.43
CA ASP A 89 9.37 12.05 16.52
C ASP A 89 9.07 13.43 15.92
N MET A 90 7.78 13.78 15.86
CA MET A 90 7.33 15.07 15.34
C MET A 90 7.55 16.23 16.30
N GLU A 91 7.71 15.96 17.60
CA GLU A 91 7.87 17.00 18.63
C GLU A 91 9.30 17.57 18.62
N ALA A 92 10.29 16.72 18.33
CA ALA A 92 11.69 17.10 18.23
C ALA A 92 11.99 18.11 17.10
N LYS A 93 11.10 18.25 16.11
CA LYS A 93 11.28 19.17 14.97
C LYS A 93 10.91 20.63 15.29
N SER A 94 10.30 20.91 16.45
CA SER A 94 9.89 22.26 16.87
C SER A 94 11.06 23.24 17.14
N ARG A 95 12.31 22.85 16.90
CA ARG A 95 13.50 23.61 17.32
C ARG A 95 14.55 23.85 16.22
N SER A 96 14.13 23.91 14.95
CA SER A 96 15.01 24.32 13.85
C SER A 96 14.25 24.94 12.66
N GLU A 97 13.48 26.00 12.92
CA GLU A 97 13.23 27.05 11.93
C GLU A 97 13.85 28.34 12.50
N GLY A 98 14.99 28.75 11.94
CA GLY A 98 15.76 29.88 12.45
C GLY A 98 17.18 29.94 11.88
N SER A 99 17.30 30.19 10.57
CA SER A 99 18.31 31.06 9.92
C SER A 99 18.06 31.08 8.42
#